data_AF-A0A2R6M253-F1
#
_entry.id   AF-A0A2R6M253-F1
#
_cell.length_a   1.000
_cell.length_b   1.000
_cell.length_c   1.000
_cell.angle_alpha   90.00
_cell.angle_beta   90.00
_cell.angle_gamma   90.00
#
_symmetry.space_group_name_H-M   'P 1'
#
loop_
_entity.id
_entity.type
_entity.pdbx_description
1 polymer ?
#
loop_
_entity_poly.entity_id
_entity_poly.type
_entity_poly.pdbx_seq_one_letter_code
_entity_poly.pdbx_strand_id
1 'polypeptide(L)'
;MNKDWEEIWTKEVTSNLHINLPSDLEERITFEDPLHGPSVVWSYDEHADVIVVSDEELEKDRYEHVKSTETVGSGQIRPPKDLMEKTSRPIYQGLIIAYLAHEEMLSEDSENSSSQPISVYLLTESQVLTFMNEVPGESDGDSLRKKLQETPAFLPPVK
;
A
#
# COMPACT_ATOMS: atom_id res chain seq x y z
N MET A 1 -3.33 -14.54 -16.49
CA MET A 1 -4.16 -14.42 -15.29
C MET A 1 -4.47 -12.96 -15.16
N ASN A 2 -5.76 -12.62 -15.19
CA ASN A 2 -6.26 -11.28 -14.90
C ASN A 2 -5.93 -10.99 -13.44
N LYS A 3 -5.23 -9.89 -13.17
CA LYS A 3 -4.94 -9.44 -11.82
C LYS A 3 -5.98 -8.39 -11.48
N ASP A 4 -7.17 -8.86 -11.13
CA ASP A 4 -8.21 -7.98 -10.64
C ASP A 4 -7.73 -7.27 -9.37
N TRP A 5 -7.92 -5.96 -9.33
CA TRP A 5 -7.63 -5.15 -8.15
C TRP A 5 -8.82 -5.27 -7.19
N GLU A 6 -8.57 -5.82 -6.01
CA GLU A 6 -9.65 -6.19 -5.12
C GLU A 6 -9.97 -5.11 -4.09
N GLU A 7 -8.99 -4.48 -3.48
CA GLU A 7 -9.27 -3.58 -2.37
C GLU A 7 -8.53 -2.25 -2.50
N ILE A 8 -9.28 -1.18 -2.28
CA ILE A 8 -8.79 0.19 -2.27
C ILE A 8 -9.28 0.85 -0.99
N TRP A 9 -8.33 1.33 -0.19
CA TRP A 9 -8.63 2.20 0.93
C TRP A 9 -7.91 3.52 0.76
N THR A 10 -8.47 4.58 1.32
CA THR A 10 -7.83 5.90 1.31
C THR A 10 -7.72 6.46 2.70
N LYS A 11 -6.58 7.06 3.00
CA LYS A 11 -6.29 7.68 4.29
C LYS A 11 -5.50 8.95 4.07
N GLU A 12 -5.82 9.95 4.86
CA GLU A 12 -5.07 11.20 4.89
C GLU A 12 -3.83 11.04 5.77
N VAL A 13 -2.70 11.56 5.29
CA VAL A 13 -1.47 11.69 6.07
C VAL A 13 -1.70 12.75 7.14
N THR A 14 -1.64 12.34 8.39
CA THR A 14 -1.84 13.21 9.55
C THR A 14 -0.54 13.88 10.01
N SER A 15 -0.57 14.55 11.17
CA SER A 15 0.60 15.24 11.71
C SER A 15 1.78 14.28 11.94
N ASN A 16 2.99 14.81 11.82
CA ASN A 16 4.24 14.05 11.89
C ASN A 16 4.38 12.92 10.84
N LEU A 17 3.63 13.01 9.72
CA LEU A 17 3.63 12.06 8.61
C LEU A 17 3.10 10.66 8.98
N HIS A 18 2.21 10.58 9.96
CA HIS A 18 1.53 9.31 10.27
C HIS A 18 0.41 9.04 9.28
N ILE A 19 0.26 7.79 8.90
CA ILE A 19 -0.80 7.28 8.03
C ILE A 19 -1.53 6.20 8.81
N ASN A 20 -2.85 6.32 8.97
CA ASN A 20 -3.62 5.33 9.70
C ASN A 20 -3.87 4.12 8.81
N LEU A 21 -3.57 2.91 9.26
CA LEU A 21 -4.02 1.71 8.57
C LEU A 21 -5.57 1.64 8.60
N PRO A 22 -6.22 1.19 7.51
CA PRO A 22 -7.59 0.69 7.59
C PRO A 22 -7.65 -0.47 8.60
N SER A 23 -8.68 -0.53 9.45
CA SER A 23 -8.75 -1.54 10.52
C SER A 23 -8.68 -2.98 10.00
N ASP A 24 -9.35 -3.27 8.88
CA ASP A 24 -9.32 -4.60 8.24
C ASP A 24 -7.93 -4.96 7.70
N LEU A 25 -7.11 -3.95 7.37
CA LEU A 25 -5.75 -4.13 6.88
C LEU A 25 -4.75 -4.20 8.03
N GLU A 26 -4.97 -3.46 9.11
CA GLU A 26 -4.14 -3.45 10.31
C GLU A 26 -3.98 -4.86 10.88
N GLU A 27 -5.07 -5.60 11.04
CA GLU A 27 -5.05 -6.96 11.60
C GLU A 27 -4.28 -7.96 10.73
N ARG A 28 -4.11 -7.67 9.44
CA ARG A 28 -3.54 -8.57 8.43
C ARG A 28 -2.10 -8.25 8.08
N ILE A 29 -1.75 -6.96 8.04
CA ILE A 29 -0.44 -6.49 7.55
C ILE A 29 0.56 -6.20 8.67
N THR A 30 0.12 -6.31 9.92
CA THR A 30 1.00 -6.10 11.08
C THR A 30 1.48 -7.43 11.62
N PHE A 31 2.75 -7.48 12.00
CA PHE A 31 3.36 -8.64 12.66
C PHE A 31 3.83 -8.24 14.07
N GLU A 32 3.95 -9.22 14.96
CA GLU A 32 4.45 -8.98 16.32
C GLU A 32 5.98 -9.08 16.35
N ASP A 33 6.68 -7.94 16.45
CA ASP A 33 8.12 -7.90 16.68
C ASP A 33 8.43 -8.17 18.16
N PRO A 34 9.36 -9.10 18.51
CA PRO A 34 9.64 -9.44 19.91
C PRO A 34 10.17 -8.28 20.79
N LEU A 35 10.72 -7.24 20.19
CA LEU A 35 11.32 -6.10 20.89
C LEU A 35 10.44 -4.85 20.84
N HIS A 36 9.69 -4.67 19.77
CA HIS A 36 8.95 -3.45 19.45
C HIS A 36 7.42 -3.62 19.43
N GLY A 37 6.93 -4.86 19.46
CA GLY A 37 5.50 -5.16 19.37
C GLY A 37 4.97 -5.05 17.94
N PRO A 38 3.69 -4.69 17.74
CA PRO A 38 3.06 -4.60 16.43
C PRO A 38 3.87 -3.71 15.47
N SER A 39 4.25 -4.28 14.33
CA SER A 39 5.19 -3.68 13.39
C SER A 39 4.79 -3.95 11.95
N VAL A 40 5.35 -3.19 11.02
CA VAL A 40 5.23 -3.40 9.57
C VAL A 40 6.59 -3.35 8.90
N VAL A 41 6.71 -4.04 7.76
CA VAL A 41 7.88 -4.00 6.89
C VAL A 41 7.64 -3.00 5.76
N TRP A 42 8.62 -2.14 5.51
CA TRP A 42 8.64 -1.20 4.39
C TRP A 42 9.59 -1.68 3.31
N SER A 43 9.06 -1.80 2.11
CA SER A 43 9.82 -2.08 0.90
C SER A 43 9.56 -1.01 -0.16
N TYR A 44 10.44 -0.90 -1.13
CA TYR A 44 10.33 0.02 -2.25
C TYR A 44 10.47 -0.74 -3.57
N ASP A 45 9.52 -0.52 -4.49
CA ASP A 45 9.61 -1.00 -5.87
C ASP A 45 10.22 0.11 -6.73
N GLU A 46 11.52 0.01 -7.02
CA GLU A 46 12.25 1.00 -7.82
C GLU A 46 11.72 1.12 -9.25
N HIS A 47 11.15 0.04 -9.80
CA HIS A 47 10.67 0.02 -11.19
C HIS A 47 9.38 0.82 -11.33
N ALA A 48 8.52 0.74 -10.32
CA ALA A 48 7.26 1.47 -10.29
C ALA A 48 7.33 2.81 -9.55
N ASP A 49 8.41 3.08 -8.82
CA ASP A 49 8.53 4.18 -7.84
C ASP A 49 7.33 4.14 -6.87
N VAL A 50 7.11 2.99 -6.23
CA VAL A 50 5.98 2.77 -5.30
C VAL A 50 6.47 2.16 -3.99
N ILE A 51 5.85 2.60 -2.90
CA ILE A 51 6.07 2.05 -1.56
C ILE A 51 5.20 0.81 -1.37
N VAL A 52 5.78 -0.24 -0.80
CA VAL A 52 5.06 -1.45 -0.40
C VAL A 52 5.18 -1.61 1.09
N VAL A 53 4.06 -1.89 1.75
CA VAL A 53 4.01 -2.28 3.16
C VAL A 53 3.64 -3.76 3.22
N SER A 54 4.24 -4.51 4.13
CA SER A 54 3.98 -5.93 4.32
C SER A 54 4.17 -6.38 5.77
N ASP A 55 3.68 -7.57 6.09
CA ASP A 55 3.88 -8.25 7.37
C ASP A 55 5.28 -8.90 7.47
N GLU A 56 5.90 -9.28 6.35
CA GLU A 56 7.25 -9.83 6.29
C GLU A 56 8.08 -9.22 5.12
N GLU A 57 9.38 -9.55 5.06
CA GLU A 57 10.23 -9.13 3.96
C GLU A 57 9.84 -9.79 2.63
N LEU A 58 9.74 -9.00 1.56
CA LEU A 58 9.36 -9.50 0.25
C LEU A 58 10.59 -10.07 -0.49
N GLU A 59 10.64 -11.39 -0.69
CA GLU A 59 11.78 -12.09 -1.30
C GLU A 59 11.93 -11.92 -2.83
N LYS A 60 11.26 -10.95 -3.47
CA LYS A 60 11.32 -10.76 -4.94
C LYS A 60 12.37 -9.71 -5.29
N ASP A 61 13.26 -10.03 -6.23
CA ASP A 61 14.37 -9.17 -6.71
C ASP A 61 13.97 -7.73 -7.08
N ARG A 62 12.69 -7.48 -7.35
CA ARG A 62 12.16 -6.15 -7.71
C ARG A 62 11.97 -5.22 -6.51
N TYR A 63 11.90 -5.77 -5.29
CA TYR A 63 11.63 -5.01 -4.08
C TYR A 63 12.91 -4.83 -3.28
N GLU A 64 13.20 -3.60 -2.93
CA GLU A 64 14.25 -3.28 -1.98
C GLU A 64 13.64 -3.20 -0.58
N HIS A 65 14.05 -4.09 0.33
CA HIS A 65 13.74 -3.93 1.74
C HIS A 65 14.40 -2.65 2.27
N VAL A 66 13.60 -1.79 2.89
CA VAL A 66 14.11 -0.55 3.48
C VAL A 66 14.25 -0.70 4.99
N LYS A 67 13.16 -1.03 5.69
CA LYS A 67 13.17 -1.16 7.15
C LYS A 67 11.87 -1.75 7.70
N SER A 68 11.92 -2.33 8.90
CA SER A 68 10.74 -2.54 9.74
C SER A 68 10.54 -1.40 10.74
N THR A 69 9.28 -1.04 11.02
CA THR A 69 8.94 -0.02 12.02
C THR A 69 7.74 -0.43 12.85
N GLU A 70 7.74 -0.08 14.13
CA GLU A 70 6.58 -0.20 15.02
C GLU A 70 5.38 0.59 14.48
N THR A 71 4.20 0.05 14.67
CA THR A 71 2.96 0.82 14.56
C THR A 71 2.79 1.64 15.84
N VAL A 72 2.29 2.86 15.69
CA VAL A 72 2.10 3.80 16.81
C VAL A 72 0.61 3.98 17.03
N GLY A 73 0.18 3.93 18.29
CA GLY A 73 -1.26 3.98 18.59
C GLY A 73 -2.03 2.86 17.89
N SER A 74 -3.35 3.00 17.78
CA SER A 74 -4.23 2.08 17.05
C SER A 74 -3.96 2.13 15.53
N GLY A 75 -2.87 1.50 15.08
CA GLY A 75 -2.62 1.21 13.66
C GLY A 75 -1.96 2.32 12.85
N GLN A 76 -1.31 3.31 13.47
CA GLN A 76 -0.64 4.36 12.72
C GLN A 76 0.76 3.92 12.28
N ILE A 77 1.07 4.08 11.00
CA ILE A 77 2.38 3.80 10.43
C ILE A 77 3.04 5.09 9.96
N ARG A 78 4.37 5.14 9.98
CA ARG A 78 5.14 6.29 9.52
C ARG A 78 6.22 5.86 8.55
N PRO A 79 6.22 6.36 7.29
CA PRO A 79 7.29 6.06 6.34
C PRO A 79 8.67 6.39 6.93
N PRO A 80 9.65 5.48 6.84
CA PRO A 80 11.03 5.75 7.24
C PRO A 80 11.61 6.93 6.45
N LYS A 81 12.51 7.70 7.08
CA LYS A 81 13.18 8.84 6.41
C LYS A 81 13.94 8.41 5.16
N ASP A 82 14.57 7.25 5.20
CA ASP A 82 15.35 6.72 4.08
C ASP A 82 14.44 6.38 2.88
N LEU A 83 13.21 5.90 3.16
CA LEU A 83 12.19 5.66 2.13
C LEU A 83 11.70 6.96 1.51
N MET A 84 11.50 7.99 2.36
CA MET A 84 11.09 9.33 1.94
C MET A 84 12.11 10.02 1.03
N GLU A 85 13.40 9.68 1.17
CA GLU A 85 14.48 10.19 0.32
C GLU A 85 14.62 9.42 -0.99
N LYS A 86 14.14 8.16 -1.04
CA LYS A 86 14.17 7.30 -2.23
C LYS A 86 13.03 7.58 -3.20
N THR A 87 11.82 7.83 -2.68
CA THR A 87 10.66 8.06 -3.56
C THR A 87 10.77 9.41 -4.27
N SER A 88 10.40 9.43 -5.56
CA SER A 88 10.35 10.69 -6.31
C SER A 88 9.16 11.57 -5.90
N ARG A 89 8.19 11.00 -5.18
CA ARG A 89 6.93 11.65 -4.82
C ARG A 89 6.87 11.91 -3.31
N PRO A 90 6.94 13.19 -2.88
CA PRO A 90 7.00 13.49 -1.46
C PRO A 90 5.67 13.19 -0.77
N ILE A 91 5.72 12.50 0.37
CA ILE A 91 4.60 12.37 1.31
C ILE A 91 4.61 13.57 2.26
N TYR A 92 3.49 14.27 2.38
CA TYR A 92 3.35 15.42 3.27
C TYR A 92 1.99 15.37 3.98
N GLN A 93 1.89 16.08 5.11
CA GLN A 93 0.65 16.15 5.87
C GLN A 93 -0.50 16.73 5.03
N GLY A 94 -1.67 16.10 5.09
CA GLY A 94 -2.85 16.43 4.30
C GLY A 94 -2.93 15.72 2.94
N LEU A 95 -1.89 14.98 2.56
CA LEU A 95 -1.91 14.17 1.35
C LEU A 95 -2.82 12.95 1.53
N ILE A 96 -3.60 12.62 0.51
CA ILE A 96 -4.35 11.36 0.47
C ILE A 96 -3.45 10.26 -0.09
N ILE A 97 -3.32 9.18 0.68
CA ILE A 97 -2.66 7.94 0.28
C ILE A 97 -3.71 6.88 0.04
N ALA A 98 -3.59 6.17 -1.07
CA ALA A 98 -4.34 4.98 -1.37
C ALA A 98 -3.53 3.74 -1.02
N TYR A 99 -4.19 2.83 -0.33
CA TYR A 99 -3.77 1.45 -0.14
C TYR A 99 -4.39 0.64 -1.26
N LEU A 100 -3.57 -0.06 -2.05
CA LEU A 100 -4.03 -0.86 -3.16
C LEU A 100 -3.42 -2.26 -3.08
N ALA A 101 -4.27 -3.29 -3.15
CA ALA A 101 -3.84 -4.67 -3.15
C ALA A 101 -4.65 -5.53 -4.13
N HIS A 102 -3.99 -6.58 -4.63
CA HIS A 102 -4.66 -7.69 -5.30
C HIS A 102 -5.08 -8.75 -4.28
N GLU A 103 -6.04 -9.61 -4.65
CA GLU A 103 -6.47 -10.77 -3.83
C GLU A 103 -5.26 -11.56 -3.32
N GLU A 104 -4.36 -11.94 -4.24
CA GLU A 104 -3.16 -12.72 -3.96
C GLU A 104 -2.19 -12.04 -2.97
N MET A 105 -2.25 -10.72 -2.82
CA MET A 105 -1.41 -9.98 -1.87
C MET A 105 -2.02 -9.96 -0.47
N LEU A 106 -3.29 -10.32 -0.34
CA LEU A 106 -4.01 -10.35 0.93
C LEU A 106 -4.32 -11.78 1.38
N SER A 107 -4.31 -12.76 0.47
CA SER A 107 -4.61 -14.16 0.77
C SER A 107 -3.45 -14.88 1.47
N GLU A 108 -3.69 -15.35 2.70
CA GLU A 108 -2.79 -16.27 3.42
C GLU A 108 -2.75 -17.67 2.77
N ASP A 109 -3.85 -18.06 2.12
CA ASP A 109 -4.12 -19.41 1.60
C ASP A 109 -3.91 -19.52 0.08
N SER A 110 -2.80 -19.02 -0.46
CA SER A 110 -2.47 -19.38 -1.84
C SER A 110 -2.12 -20.88 -1.89
N GLU A 111 -3.01 -21.72 -2.44
CA GLU A 111 -2.91 -23.20 -2.49
C GLU A 111 -1.62 -23.74 -3.15
N ASN A 112 -0.76 -22.86 -3.68
CA ASN A 112 0.54 -23.21 -4.26
C ASN A 112 1.69 -22.84 -3.33
N SER A 113 1.81 -23.55 -2.21
CA SER A 113 3.06 -23.86 -1.48
C SER A 113 4.15 -22.79 -1.52
N SER A 114 3.90 -21.66 -0.86
CA SER A 114 4.84 -20.80 -0.11
C SER A 114 3.98 -19.63 0.36
N SER A 115 3.70 -19.55 1.66
CA SER A 115 2.95 -18.42 2.24
C SER A 115 3.62 -17.13 1.78
N GLN A 116 2.98 -16.38 0.89
CA GLN A 116 3.50 -15.08 0.47
C GLN A 116 3.13 -14.06 1.54
N PRO A 117 4.04 -13.14 1.88
CA PRO A 117 3.74 -12.08 2.83
C PRO A 117 2.50 -11.28 2.40
N ILE A 118 1.62 -10.98 3.35
CA ILE A 118 0.53 -10.04 3.12
C ILE A 118 1.14 -8.68 2.83
N SER A 119 0.71 -8.07 1.73
CA SER A 119 1.31 -6.82 1.25
C SER A 119 0.30 -5.89 0.60
N VAL A 120 0.65 -4.61 0.57
CA VAL A 120 -0.17 -3.55 -0.02
C VAL A 120 0.73 -2.46 -0.62
N TYR A 121 0.32 -1.91 -1.75
CA TYR A 121 0.97 -0.72 -2.30
C TYR A 121 0.42 0.54 -1.64
N LEU A 122 1.30 1.47 -1.30
CA LEU A 122 0.95 2.83 -0.87
C LEU A 122 1.20 3.78 -2.03
N LEU A 123 0.12 4.34 -2.57
CA LEU A 123 0.15 5.22 -3.72
C LEU A 123 -0.41 6.61 -3.37
N THR A 124 0.26 7.65 -3.86
CA THR A 124 -0.33 8.98 -3.98
C THR A 124 -1.42 9.00 -5.04
N GLU A 125 -2.32 9.99 -5.00
CA GLU A 125 -3.35 10.16 -6.02
C GLU A 125 -2.77 10.20 -7.45
N SER A 126 -1.66 10.91 -7.64
CA SER A 126 -0.99 10.97 -8.94
C SER A 126 -0.43 9.61 -9.39
N GLN A 127 0.01 8.75 -8.47
CA GLN A 127 0.45 7.39 -8.78
C GLN A 127 -0.72 6.53 -9.18
N VAL A 128 -1.83 6.60 -8.44
CA VAL A 128 -3.07 5.89 -8.78
C VAL A 128 -3.51 6.22 -10.20
N LEU A 129 -3.52 7.51 -10.58
CA LEU A 129 -3.86 7.94 -11.94
C LEU A 129 -2.85 7.44 -13.00
N THR A 130 -1.57 7.32 -12.66
CA THR A 130 -0.54 6.77 -13.56
C THR A 130 -0.81 5.28 -13.79
N PHE A 131 -1.01 4.53 -12.70
CA PHE A 131 -1.36 3.11 -12.73
C PHE A 131 -2.65 2.85 -13.53
N MET A 132 -3.65 3.73 -13.45
CA MET A 132 -4.88 3.61 -14.24
C MET A 132 -4.67 3.75 -15.75
N ASN A 133 -3.62 4.43 -16.19
CA ASN A 133 -3.36 4.71 -17.60
C ASN A 133 -2.36 3.73 -18.21
N GLU A 134 -1.51 3.11 -17.39
CA GLU A 134 -0.43 2.23 -17.85
C GLU A 134 -0.80 0.74 -17.85
N VAL A 135 -1.89 0.31 -17.19
CA VAL A 135 -2.35 -1.09 -17.25
C VAL A 135 -2.90 -1.42 -18.65
N PRO A 136 -2.19 -2.22 -19.47
CA PRO A 136 -2.63 -2.57 -20.81
C PRO A 136 -3.50 -3.83 -20.72
N GLY A 137 -4.81 -3.67 -20.82
CA GLY A 137 -5.75 -4.79 -20.87
C GLY A 137 -7.18 -4.33 -20.55
N GLU A 138 -8.09 -4.51 -21.49
CA GLU A 138 -9.51 -4.09 -21.45
C GLU A 138 -10.37 -4.73 -20.32
N SER A 139 -9.78 -5.42 -19.34
CA SER A 139 -10.52 -6.04 -18.21
C SER A 139 -10.13 -5.51 -16.84
N ASP A 140 -8.83 -5.42 -16.53
CA ASP A 140 -8.37 -5.21 -15.14
C ASP A 140 -8.37 -3.72 -14.75
N GLY A 141 -8.10 -2.84 -15.73
CA GLY A 141 -8.13 -1.39 -15.55
C GLY A 141 -9.53 -0.85 -15.29
N ASP A 142 -10.58 -1.46 -15.85
CA ASP A 142 -11.96 -1.00 -15.70
C ASP A 142 -12.53 -1.28 -14.30
N SER A 143 -12.19 -2.41 -13.69
CA SER A 143 -12.57 -2.73 -12.30
C SER A 143 -11.92 -1.76 -11.30
N LEU A 144 -10.62 -1.51 -11.45
CA LEU A 144 -9.89 -0.52 -10.65
C LEU A 144 -10.45 0.89 -10.84
N ARG A 145 -10.66 1.32 -12.09
CA ARG A 145 -11.25 2.62 -12.44
C ARG A 145 -12.61 2.80 -11.79
N LYS A 146 -13.46 1.78 -11.83
CA LYS A 146 -14.79 1.82 -11.21
C LYS A 146 -14.71 1.95 -9.69
N LYS A 147 -13.87 1.15 -9.02
CA LYS A 147 -13.67 1.25 -7.56
C LYS A 147 -13.12 2.60 -7.12
N LEU A 148 -12.20 3.18 -7.90
CA LEU A 148 -11.69 4.53 -7.65
C LEU A 148 -12.77 5.60 -7.85
N GLN A 149 -13.60 5.48 -8.90
CA GLN A 149 -14.76 6.35 -9.09
C GLN A 149 -15.81 6.21 -7.99
N GLU A 150 -15.89 5.06 -7.33
CA GLU A 150 -16.77 4.84 -6.18
C GLU A 150 -16.13 5.33 -4.86
N THR A 151 -14.82 5.60 -4.86
CA THR A 151 -14.08 6.05 -3.68
C THR A 151 -14.17 7.58 -3.55
N PRO A 152 -14.76 8.12 -2.46
CA PRO A 152 -15.04 9.56 -2.33
C PRO A 152 -13.81 10.48 -2.47
N ALA A 153 -12.63 10.02 -2.07
CA ALA A 153 -11.40 10.81 -2.14
C ALA A 153 -10.90 11.04 -3.59
N PHE A 154 -11.38 10.26 -4.56
CA PHE A 154 -11.02 10.36 -5.97
C PHE A 154 -12.15 10.96 -6.84
N LEU A 155 -13.26 11.37 -6.21
CA LEU A 155 -14.35 12.04 -6.92
C LEU A 155 -14.00 13.51 -7.17
N PRO A 156 -14.32 14.05 -8.36
CA PRO A 156 -14.17 15.49 -8.60
C PRO A 156 -15.03 16.27 -7.60
N PRO A 157 -14.58 17.46 -7.15
CA PRO A 157 -15.34 18.27 -6.21
C PRO A 157 -16.71 18.59 -6.80
N VAL A 158 -17.77 18.29 -6.04
CA VAL A 158 -19.14 18.66 -6.42
C VAL A 158 -19.21 20.18 -6.45
N LYS A 159 -19.45 20.75 -7.64
CA LYS A 159 -19.63 22.19 -7.84
C LYS A 159 -20.89 22.71 -7.19
#